data_AF-A0A2G0W9L9-F1
#
_entry.id   AF-A0A2G0W9L9-F1
#
_cell.length_a   1.000
_cell.length_b   1.000
_cell.length_c   1.000
_cell.angle_alpha   90.00
_cell.angle_beta   90.00
_cell.angle_gamma   90.00
#
_symmetry.space_group_name_H-M   'P 1'
#
loop_
_entity.id
_entity.type
_entity.pdbx_description
1 polymer ?
#
loop_
_entity_poly.entity_id
_entity_poly.type
_entity_poly.pdbx_seq_one_letter_code
_entity_poly.pdbx_strand_id
1 'polypeptide(L)'
;MTNLKPSDLLELVDVKPEPELPPNWLNVVARKKLDQPPEWRWCKFEMIGDTHDCVVEGGIPRRLKSGERKGQLTWRDCTITKCVVTQAEHDQAKADYESETGKCHDCAGSGMWLAGWGCDTGNRFKPCPRCNATGKAPEVRP
;
A
#
# COMPACT_ATOMS: atom_id res chain seq x y z
N MET A 1 -15.04 -28.11 37.43
CA MET A 1 -15.01 -27.78 35.99
C MET A 1 -15.28 -26.29 35.89
N THR A 2 -14.23 -25.49 35.69
CA THR A 2 -14.30 -24.03 35.74
C THR A 2 -14.88 -23.52 34.42
N ASN A 3 -16.06 -22.92 34.46
CA ASN A 3 -16.69 -22.30 33.29
C ASN A 3 -15.91 -21.03 32.93
N LEU A 4 -15.06 -21.12 31.90
CA LEU A 4 -14.40 -19.96 31.30
C LEU A 4 -15.46 -19.08 30.61
N LYS A 5 -15.39 -17.76 30.85
CA LYS A 5 -16.30 -16.81 30.20
C LYS A 5 -15.80 -16.54 28.77
N PRO A 6 -16.68 -16.23 27.81
CA PRO A 6 -16.27 -15.87 26.44
C PRO A 6 -15.30 -14.68 26.36
N SER A 7 -15.32 -13.80 27.35
CA SER A 7 -14.34 -12.71 27.52
C SER A 7 -12.91 -13.23 27.74
N ASP A 8 -12.78 -14.35 28.45
CA ASP A 8 -11.50 -14.95 28.83
C ASP A 8 -10.85 -15.67 27.62
N LEU A 9 -11.64 -15.93 26.56
CA LEU A 9 -11.18 -16.48 25.28
C LEU A 9 -10.57 -15.42 24.35
N LEU A 10 -10.97 -14.14 24.50
CA LEU A 10 -10.42 -13.03 23.71
C LEU A 10 -9.02 -12.60 24.19
N GLU A 11 -8.73 -12.79 25.48
CA GLU A 11 -7.40 -12.51 26.06
C GLU A 11 -6.36 -13.60 25.74
N LEU A 12 -6.79 -14.76 25.23
CA LEU A 12 -5.90 -15.88 24.85
C LEU A 12 -5.44 -15.84 23.40
N VAL A 13 -5.91 -14.87 22.61
CA VAL A 13 -5.47 -14.71 21.22
C VAL A 13 -4.56 -13.50 21.17
N ASP A 14 -3.25 -13.75 21.25
CA ASP A 14 -2.22 -12.80 20.83
C ASP A 14 -2.36 -12.56 19.32
N VAL A 15 -3.37 -11.80 18.92
CA VAL A 15 -3.54 -11.35 17.54
C VAL A 15 -2.46 -10.32 17.29
N LYS A 16 -1.31 -10.78 16.80
CA LYS A 16 -0.26 -9.88 16.31
C LYS A 16 -0.88 -8.97 15.25
N PRO A 17 -0.69 -7.65 15.33
CA PRO A 17 -1.21 -6.73 14.34
C PRO A 17 -0.66 -7.11 12.97
N GLU A 18 -1.52 -6.99 11.95
CA GLU A 18 -1.13 -7.28 10.57
C GLU A 18 0.05 -6.38 10.17
N PRO A 19 1.08 -6.91 9.47
CA PRO A 19 2.22 -6.12 9.06
C PRO A 19 1.81 -4.90 8.22
N GLU A 20 2.46 -3.77 8.47
CA GLU A 20 2.29 -2.57 7.63
C GLU A 20 2.73 -2.89 6.19
N LEU A 21 1.87 -2.56 5.24
CA LEU A 21 2.16 -2.69 3.81
C LEU A 21 2.94 -1.45 3.32
N PRO A 22 3.80 -1.63 2.31
CA PRO A 22 4.49 -0.51 1.70
C PRO A 22 3.49 0.48 1.08
N PRO A 23 3.84 1.78 1.03
CA PRO A 23 3.05 2.76 0.31
C PRO A 23 2.80 2.33 -1.13
N ASN A 24 1.64 2.70 -1.67
CA ASN A 24 1.44 2.56 -3.11
C ASN A 24 2.27 3.62 -3.83
N TRP A 25 3.37 3.21 -4.46
CA TRP A 25 4.34 4.10 -5.09
C TRP A 25 3.75 4.97 -6.22
N LEU A 26 2.77 4.46 -6.97
CA LEU A 26 2.05 5.26 -7.98
C LEU A 26 1.31 6.43 -7.32
N ASN A 27 0.67 6.22 -6.17
CA ASN A 27 0.05 7.31 -5.41
C ASN A 27 1.10 8.30 -4.89
N VAL A 28 2.24 7.82 -4.38
CA VAL A 28 3.31 8.69 -3.85
C VAL A 28 3.82 9.63 -4.96
N VAL A 29 4.17 9.08 -6.12
CA VAL A 29 4.67 9.87 -7.26
C VAL A 29 3.59 10.80 -7.79
N ALA A 30 2.39 10.28 -8.07
CA ALA A 30 1.31 11.09 -8.64
C ALA A 30 0.91 12.25 -7.73
N ARG A 31 0.84 12.04 -6.42
CA ARG A 31 0.55 13.11 -5.44
C ARG A 31 1.63 14.18 -5.43
N LYS A 32 2.91 13.77 -5.42
CA LYS A 32 4.04 14.70 -5.46
C LYS A 32 4.04 15.54 -6.74
N LYS A 33 3.73 14.93 -7.90
CA LYS A 33 3.71 15.62 -9.21
C LYS A 33 2.51 16.56 -9.39
N LEU A 34 1.34 16.15 -8.89
CA LEU A 34 0.09 16.88 -9.09
C LEU A 34 -0.26 17.80 -7.91
N ASP A 35 0.64 17.92 -6.92
CA ASP A 35 0.43 18.63 -5.66
C ASP A 35 -0.91 18.25 -5.00
N GLN A 36 -1.15 16.93 -4.89
CA GLN A 36 -2.41 16.38 -4.38
C GLN A 36 -2.29 15.90 -2.93
N PRO A 37 -3.38 15.97 -2.15
CA PRO A 37 -3.36 15.59 -0.76
C PRO A 37 -3.33 14.05 -0.56
N PRO A 38 -3.06 13.56 0.66
CA PRO A 38 -2.95 12.13 0.97
C PRO A 38 -4.22 11.30 0.69
N GLU A 39 -5.38 11.93 0.56
CA GLU A 39 -6.65 11.29 0.22
C GLU A 39 -6.77 10.95 -1.26
N TRP A 40 -5.99 11.59 -2.14
CA TRP A 40 -6.00 11.32 -3.58
C TRP A 40 -5.53 9.89 -3.85
N ARG A 41 -6.25 9.14 -4.68
CA ARG A 41 -5.91 7.77 -5.05
C ARG A 41 -6.08 7.56 -6.55
N TRP A 42 -5.13 6.85 -7.15
CA TRP A 42 -5.28 6.35 -8.51
C TRP A 42 -6.44 5.35 -8.61
N CYS A 43 -7.13 5.37 -9.74
CA CYS A 43 -8.23 4.45 -10.06
C CYS A 43 -8.03 3.73 -11.40
N LYS A 44 -7.13 4.22 -12.24
CA LYS A 44 -6.79 3.61 -13.53
C LYS A 44 -5.32 3.88 -13.85
N PHE A 45 -4.67 2.90 -14.46
CA PHE A 45 -3.35 3.08 -15.05
C PHE A 45 -3.31 2.45 -16.45
N GLU A 46 -2.49 3.01 -17.33
CA GLU A 46 -2.28 2.54 -18.70
C GLU A 46 -0.80 2.61 -19.03
N MET A 47 -0.21 1.50 -19.48
CA MET A 47 1.21 1.43 -19.84
C MET A 47 1.47 2.19 -21.15
N ILE A 48 2.62 2.83 -21.25
CA ILE A 48 3.02 3.59 -22.44
C ILE A 48 4.03 2.78 -23.27
N GLY A 49 3.55 2.21 -24.38
CA GLY A 49 4.38 1.44 -25.30
C GLY A 49 5.06 0.25 -24.64
N ASP A 50 6.32 -0.01 -25.00
CA ASP A 50 7.13 -1.11 -24.46
C ASP A 50 7.98 -0.68 -23.24
N THR A 51 7.74 0.51 -22.70
CA THR A 51 8.43 1.00 -21.50
C THR A 51 7.71 0.59 -20.22
N HIS A 52 8.32 0.84 -19.07
CA HIS A 52 7.68 0.69 -17.76
C HIS A 52 6.98 1.98 -17.29
N ASP A 53 6.85 2.98 -18.18
CA ASP A 53 6.16 4.22 -17.88
C ASP A 53 4.64 4.03 -18.03
N CYS A 54 3.87 4.73 -17.22
CA CYS A 54 2.42 4.62 -17.24
C CYS A 54 1.72 5.97 -17.10
N VAL A 55 0.56 6.11 -17.75
CA VAL A 55 -0.40 7.17 -17.45
C VAL A 55 -1.24 6.70 -16.27
N VAL A 56 -1.27 7.49 -15.21
CA VAL A 56 -2.09 7.24 -14.03
C VAL A 56 -3.21 8.27 -13.97
N GLU A 57 -4.44 7.80 -13.78
CA GLU A 57 -5.61 8.63 -13.53
C GLU A 57 -6.11 8.40 -12.09
N GLY A 58 -6.52 9.47 -11.42
CA GLY A 58 -7.02 9.39 -10.05
C GLY A 58 -7.66 10.66 -9.55
N GLY A 59 -8.17 10.59 -8.32
CA GLY A 59 -8.87 11.69 -7.66
C GLY A 59 -9.09 11.39 -6.19
N ILE A 60 -9.77 12.30 -5.48
CA ILE A 60 -10.22 12.05 -4.10
C ILE A 60 -11.56 11.31 -4.18
N PRO A 61 -11.62 10.01 -3.81
CA PRO A 61 -12.86 9.25 -3.90
C PRO A 61 -13.86 9.70 -2.84
N ARG A 62 -15.15 9.69 -3.20
CA ARG A 62 -16.24 9.94 -2.25
C ARG A 62 -16.80 8.63 -1.70
N ARG A 63 -17.38 8.67 -0.51
CA ARG A 63 -18.15 7.53 0.05
C ARG A 63 -19.58 7.54 -0.46
N LEU A 64 -20.09 6.37 -0.84
CA LEU A 64 -21.50 6.17 -1.15
C LEU A 64 -22.35 6.30 0.12
N LYS A 65 -23.37 7.15 0.09
CA LYS A 65 -24.24 7.44 1.26
C LYS A 65 -25.46 6.50 1.35
N SER A 66 -25.82 5.83 0.26
CA SER A 66 -27.02 5.00 0.14
C SER A 66 -26.81 3.82 -0.82
N GLY A 67 -27.76 2.87 -0.83
CA GLY A 67 -27.74 1.67 -1.66
C GLY A 67 -27.00 0.49 -1.02
N GLU A 68 -26.98 -0.64 -1.72
CA GLU A 68 -26.33 -1.90 -1.28
C GLU A 68 -24.82 -1.71 -1.03
N ARG A 69 -24.16 -0.84 -1.81
CA ARG A 69 -22.73 -0.53 -1.69
C ARG A 69 -22.44 0.66 -0.77
N LYS A 70 -23.36 1.03 0.13
CA LYS A 70 -23.18 2.14 1.09
C LYS A 70 -21.88 1.97 1.87
N GLY A 71 -21.15 3.08 2.05
CA GLY A 71 -19.87 3.13 2.76
C GLY A 71 -18.65 2.85 1.87
N GLN A 72 -18.83 2.20 0.71
CA GLN A 72 -17.75 1.98 -0.26
C GLN A 72 -17.33 3.29 -0.94
N LEU A 73 -16.06 3.33 -1.33
CA LEU A 73 -15.50 4.44 -2.10
C LEU A 73 -15.94 4.35 -3.57
N THR A 74 -16.17 5.50 -4.17
CA THR A 74 -16.46 5.64 -5.60
C THR A 74 -15.76 6.86 -6.17
N TRP A 75 -15.39 6.76 -7.44
CA TRP A 75 -14.84 7.85 -8.25
C TRP A 75 -15.91 8.49 -9.16
N ARG A 76 -17.18 8.06 -9.04
CA ARG A 76 -18.27 8.67 -9.79
C ARG A 76 -18.49 10.11 -9.34
N ASP A 77 -18.55 11.03 -10.30
CA ASP A 77 -18.75 12.48 -10.08
C ASP A 77 -17.59 13.14 -9.31
N CYS A 78 -16.41 12.53 -9.29
CA CYS A 78 -15.20 13.10 -8.71
C CYS A 78 -14.37 13.82 -9.78
N THR A 79 -13.62 14.84 -9.38
CA THR A 79 -12.60 15.44 -10.26
C THR A 79 -11.45 14.45 -10.42
N ILE A 80 -11.21 14.02 -11.66
CA ILE A 80 -10.12 13.11 -12.01
C ILE A 80 -9.01 13.91 -12.68
N THR A 81 -7.81 13.75 -12.16
CA THR A 81 -6.58 14.29 -12.74
C THR A 81 -5.73 13.14 -13.26
N LYS A 82 -4.88 13.44 -14.25
CA LYS A 82 -4.00 12.46 -14.88
C LYS A 82 -2.56 12.98 -14.93
N CYS A 83 -1.61 12.07 -14.78
CA CYS A 83 -0.20 12.35 -14.99
C CYS A 83 0.51 11.13 -15.56
N VAL A 84 1.66 11.35 -16.19
CA VAL A 84 2.59 10.26 -16.50
C VAL A 84 3.43 9.99 -15.26
N VAL A 85 3.59 8.72 -14.89
CA VAL A 85 4.54 8.24 -13.89
C VAL A 85 5.57 7.39 -14.62
N THR A 86 6.83 7.81 -14.56
CA THR A 86 7.93 7.07 -15.18
C THR A 86 8.51 6.03 -14.22
N GLN A 87 9.17 5.02 -14.78
CA GLN A 87 9.92 4.03 -13.99
C GLN A 87 10.98 4.71 -13.11
N ALA A 88 11.68 5.71 -13.64
CA ALA A 88 12.70 6.46 -12.90
C ALA A 88 12.11 7.19 -11.68
N GLU A 89 10.93 7.81 -11.82
CA GLU A 89 10.25 8.47 -10.70
C GLU A 89 9.76 7.47 -9.65
N HIS A 90 9.29 6.30 -10.10
CA HIS A 90 8.87 5.22 -9.21
C HIS A 90 10.05 4.68 -8.39
N ASP A 91 11.20 4.47 -9.02
CA ASP A 91 12.42 4.02 -8.33
C ASP A 91 13.01 5.10 -7.43
N GLN A 92 12.97 6.36 -7.86
CA GLN A 92 13.38 7.48 -7.02
C GLN A 92 12.49 7.61 -5.78
N ALA A 93 11.17 7.44 -5.88
CA ALA A 93 10.28 7.50 -4.72
C ALA A 93 10.58 6.42 -3.68
N LYS A 94 10.99 5.23 -4.13
CA LYS A 94 11.45 4.15 -3.25
C LYS A 94 12.77 4.48 -2.55
N ALA A 95 13.71 5.04 -3.31
CA ALA A 95 15.00 5.48 -2.77
C ALA A 95 14.84 6.62 -1.76
N ASP A 96 14.00 7.62 -2.09
CA ASP A 96 13.64 8.73 -1.20
C ASP A 96 13.09 8.17 0.13
N TYR A 97 12.13 7.24 0.06
CA TYR A 97 11.56 6.59 1.26
C TYR A 97 12.61 5.87 2.11
N GLU A 98 13.49 5.07 1.47
CA GLU A 98 14.57 4.37 2.18
C GLU A 98 15.53 5.36 2.85
N SER A 99 15.86 6.47 2.17
CA SER A 99 16.75 7.51 2.70
C SER A 99 16.14 8.31 3.86
N GLU A 100 14.84 8.63 3.77
CA GLU A 100 14.12 9.44 4.76
C GLU A 100 13.79 8.64 6.02
N THR A 101 13.43 7.36 5.85
CA THR A 101 12.90 6.54 6.95
C THR A 101 13.89 5.52 7.49
N GLY A 102 14.93 5.17 6.72
CA GLY A 102 15.81 4.03 7.01
C GLY A 102 15.12 2.66 6.90
N LYS A 103 13.86 2.61 6.46
CA LYS A 103 13.06 1.39 6.35
C LYS A 103 13.10 0.85 4.93
N CYS A 104 13.08 -0.48 4.80
CA CYS A 104 13.00 -1.16 3.51
C CYS A 104 11.71 -0.79 2.77
N HIS A 105 11.82 -0.33 1.51
CA HIS A 105 10.65 0.08 0.74
C HIS A 105 9.72 -1.09 0.37
N ASP A 106 10.20 -2.34 0.36
CA ASP A 106 9.35 -3.49 -0.01
C ASP A 106 8.44 -3.96 1.13
N CYS A 107 8.82 -3.71 2.39
CA CYS A 107 8.05 -4.16 3.56
C CYS A 107 7.65 -3.02 4.51
N ALA A 108 7.94 -1.76 4.15
CA ALA A 108 7.66 -0.59 4.98
C ALA A 108 8.23 -0.66 6.41
N GLY A 109 9.30 -1.44 6.62
CA GLY A 109 9.88 -1.63 7.95
C GLY A 109 9.35 -2.81 8.74
N SER A 110 8.30 -3.50 8.28
CA SER A 110 7.72 -4.63 9.01
C SER A 110 8.59 -5.89 9.01
N GLY A 111 9.55 -6.00 8.09
CA GLY A 111 10.32 -7.22 7.85
C GLY A 111 9.50 -8.34 7.17
N MET A 112 8.22 -8.10 6.91
CA MET A 112 7.31 -9.06 6.30
C MET A 112 6.79 -8.51 4.97
N TRP A 113 6.85 -9.30 3.91
CA TRP A 113 6.30 -8.92 2.61
C TRP A 113 5.02 -9.69 2.32
N LEU A 114 4.07 -9.04 1.64
CA LEU A 114 2.83 -9.64 1.20
C LEU A 114 3.13 -10.65 0.07
N ALA A 115 3.17 -11.93 0.41
CA ALA A 115 3.45 -13.01 -0.52
C ALA A 115 2.22 -13.41 -1.36
N GLY A 116 1.03 -12.97 -0.95
CA GLY A 116 -0.19 -13.14 -1.73
C GLY A 116 -1.45 -12.92 -0.91
N TRP A 117 -2.60 -13.06 -1.56
CA TRP A 117 -3.92 -12.96 -0.95
C TRP A 117 -4.80 -14.14 -1.39
N GLY A 118 -5.72 -14.56 -0.53
CA GLY A 118 -6.79 -15.51 -0.86
C GLY A 118 -8.12 -15.02 -0.30
N CYS A 119 -9.23 -15.34 -0.97
CA CYS A 119 -10.55 -14.90 -0.55
C CYS A 119 -10.98 -15.47 0.82
N ASP A 120 -10.50 -16.66 1.15
CA ASP A 120 -10.74 -17.41 2.37
C ASP A 120 -9.69 -17.15 3.46
N THR A 121 -8.45 -16.92 3.04
CA THR A 121 -7.25 -16.88 3.88
C THR A 121 -6.72 -15.47 4.12
N GLY A 122 -7.23 -14.47 3.40
CA GLY A 122 -6.76 -13.10 3.51
C GLY A 122 -5.32 -12.91 3.04
N ASN A 123 -4.63 -11.91 3.60
CA ASN A 123 -3.24 -11.60 3.30
C ASN A 123 -2.30 -12.65 3.89
N ARG A 124 -1.40 -13.20 3.06
CA ARG A 124 -0.36 -14.15 3.46
C ARG A 124 0.99 -13.46 3.41
N PHE A 125 1.68 -13.43 4.54
CA PHE A 125 2.98 -12.76 4.67
C PHE A 125 4.13 -13.77 4.78
N LYS A 126 5.29 -13.38 4.27
CA LYS A 126 6.56 -14.12 4.41
C LYS A 126 7.67 -13.17 4.86
N PRO A 127 8.82 -13.68 5.34
CA PRO A 127 10.00 -12.86 5.58
C PRO A 127 10.42 -12.10 4.31
N CYS A 128 10.62 -10.78 4.41
CA CYS A 128 10.98 -9.93 3.28
C CYS A 128 12.33 -10.34 2.68
N PRO A 129 12.41 -10.71 1.38
CA PRO A 129 13.65 -11.17 0.77
C PRO A 129 14.66 -10.04 0.58
N ARG A 130 14.20 -8.80 0.39
CA ARG A 130 15.07 -7.62 0.18
C ARG A 130 15.90 -7.28 1.41
N CYS A 131 15.26 -7.23 2.57
CA CYS A 131 15.93 -6.87 3.83
C CYS A 131 16.24 -8.06 4.74
N ASN A 132 16.00 -9.29 4.26
CA ASN A 132 16.13 -10.52 5.04
C ASN A 132 15.41 -10.44 6.41
N ALA A 133 14.15 -10.00 6.39
CA ALA A 133 13.30 -9.78 7.56
C ALA A 133 13.74 -8.71 8.58
N THR A 134 14.78 -7.93 8.30
CA THR A 134 15.26 -6.89 9.24
C THR A 134 14.36 -5.66 9.28
N GLY A 135 13.54 -5.44 8.25
CA GLY A 135 12.78 -4.20 8.05
C GLY A 135 13.63 -2.99 7.64
N LYS A 136 14.95 -3.08 7.69
CA LYS A 136 15.85 -1.97 7.38
C LYS A 136 16.12 -1.88 5.88
N ALA A 137 16.29 -0.66 5.37
CA ALA A 137 16.77 -0.46 4.02
C ALA A 137 18.13 -1.19 3.86
N PRO A 138 18.29 -2.08 2.86
CA PRO A 138 19.57 -2.74 2.64
C PRO A 138 20.63 -1.71 2.27
N GLU A 139 21.86 -1.89 2.76
CA GLU A 139 23.00 -1.09 2.31
C GLU A 139 23.16 -1.29 0.79
N VAL A 140 23.07 -0.21 0.03
CA VAL A 140 23.36 -0.22 -1.41
C VAL A 140 24.79 -0.71 -1.56
N ARG A 141 24.97 -1.94 -2.04
CA ARG A 141 26.32 -2.39 -2.41
C ARG A 141 26.78 -1.56 -3.62
N PRO A 142 28.00 -1.01 -3.57
CA PRO A 142 28.55 -0.19 -4.66
C PRO A 142 28.66 -0.96 -5.97
#